data_AF-A0A401M3L3-F1
#
_entry.id   AF-A0A401M3L3-F1
#
_cell.length_a   1.000
_cell.length_b   1.000
_cell.length_c   1.000
_cell.angle_alpha   90.00
_cell.angle_beta   90.00
_cell.angle_gamma   90.00
#
_symmetry.space_group_name_H-M   'P 1'
#
loop_
_entity.id
_entity.type
_entity.pdbx_description
1 polymer ?
#
loop_
_entity_poly.entity_id
_entity_poly.type
_entity_poly.pdbx_seq_one_letter_code
_entity_poly.pdbx_strand_id
1 'polypeptide(L)'
;MAWDRIHPRLTTRSAWIDHTGELPIIGGTLIRLQVDRLPGGGNPVPVCLWSSATGLTGDSVDVRWQAFLRRFDLEHTFRLMKQTLGWTRPKPRTPPEAGDRWTWLVIAAHTQPPAHPRSRGGPSPPLGEADEPARLTPARVRPHLACPARAPKPSTP
;
A
#
# COMPACT_ATOMS: atom_id res chain seq x y z
N MET A 1 -4.95 -12.39 21.94
CA MET A 1 -5.86 -12.21 23.10
C MET A 1 -6.70 -10.98 22.87
N ALA A 2 -7.94 -10.95 23.36
CA ALA A 2 -8.82 -9.79 23.28
C ALA A 2 -9.46 -9.52 24.64
N TRP A 3 -9.59 -8.25 25.00
CA TRP A 3 -10.28 -7.80 26.21
C TRP A 3 -11.47 -6.94 25.82
N ASP A 4 -12.66 -7.41 26.16
CA ASP A 4 -13.93 -6.74 25.88
C ASP A 4 -14.26 -5.69 26.95
N ARG A 5 -15.11 -4.73 26.60
CA ARG A 5 -15.61 -3.65 27.46
C ARG A 5 -14.51 -2.84 28.15
N ILE A 6 -13.39 -2.64 27.45
CA ILE A 6 -12.39 -1.63 27.82
C ILE A 6 -12.87 -0.27 27.27
N HIS A 7 -12.27 0.82 27.74
CA HIS A 7 -12.44 2.17 27.20
C HIS A 7 -11.09 2.89 27.15
N PRO A 8 -10.80 3.73 26.13
CA PRO A 8 -9.65 4.63 26.18
C PRO A 8 -9.94 5.75 27.17
N ARG A 9 -8.92 6.18 27.92
CA ARG A 9 -9.03 7.42 28.70
C ARG A 9 -9.08 8.60 27.73
N LEU A 10 -10.25 9.20 27.58
CA LEU A 10 -10.42 10.40 26.78
C LEU A 10 -9.84 11.62 27.50
N THR A 11 -9.39 12.59 26.70
CA THR A 11 -8.91 13.90 27.14
C THR A 11 -9.53 14.95 26.23
N THR A 12 -9.74 16.17 26.72
CA THR A 12 -10.27 17.32 25.96
C THR A 12 -9.27 17.79 24.89
N ARG A 13 -9.15 17.01 23.81
CA ARG A 13 -8.31 17.27 22.64
C ARG A 13 -8.98 16.76 21.37
N SER A 14 -8.54 17.27 20.22
CA SER A 14 -9.03 16.86 18.90
C SER A 14 -10.56 16.97 18.82
N ALA A 15 -11.29 15.87 18.64
CA ALA A 15 -12.76 15.86 18.57
C ALA A 15 -13.48 16.33 19.86
N TRP A 16 -12.76 16.44 20.98
CA TRP A 16 -13.32 16.83 22.29
C TRP A 16 -12.83 18.19 22.78
N ILE A 17 -12.27 19.03 21.90
CA ILE A 17 -11.63 20.29 22.31
C ILE A 17 -12.63 21.32 22.86
N ASP A 18 -13.84 21.36 22.30
CA ASP A 18 -14.91 22.27 22.73
C ASP A 18 -15.93 21.58 23.66
N HIS A 19 -15.63 20.37 24.15
CA HIS A 19 -16.53 19.63 25.04
C HIS A 19 -16.45 20.18 26.46
N THR A 20 -17.56 20.75 26.94
CA THR A 20 -17.62 21.50 28.21
C THR A 20 -18.08 20.67 29.41
N GLY A 21 -18.44 19.40 29.20
CA GLY A 21 -18.94 18.49 30.23
C GLY A 21 -18.02 17.30 30.53
N GLU A 22 -18.55 16.33 31.27
CA GLU A 22 -17.87 15.05 31.47
C GLU A 22 -17.72 14.33 30.11
N LEU A 23 -16.53 13.78 29.86
CA LEU A 23 -16.25 13.06 28.62
C LEU A 23 -16.97 11.71 28.63
N PRO A 24 -17.58 11.29 27.51
CA PRO A 24 -18.31 10.04 27.46
C PRO A 24 -17.38 8.82 27.58
N ILE A 25 -17.90 7.75 28.17
CA ILE A 25 -17.25 6.45 28.13
C ILE A 25 -17.54 5.79 26.78
N ILE A 26 -16.49 5.57 25.99
CA ILE A 26 -16.58 4.83 24.74
C ILE A 26 -16.07 3.42 24.98
N GLY A 27 -16.99 2.50 25.21
CA GLY A 27 -16.70 1.08 25.34
C GLY A 27 -16.17 0.48 24.04
N GLY A 28 -15.36 -0.55 24.15
CA GLY A 28 -14.82 -1.28 23.01
C GLY A 28 -13.94 -2.45 23.41
N THR A 29 -13.34 -3.08 22.41
CA THR A 29 -12.47 -4.24 22.56
C THR A 29 -11.03 -3.88 22.24
N LEU A 30 -10.11 -4.26 23.13
CA LEU A 30 -8.68 -4.20 22.89
C LEU A 30 -8.18 -5.57 22.41
N ILE A 31 -7.65 -5.63 21.19
CA ILE A 31 -7.13 -6.85 20.56
C ILE A 31 -5.61 -6.77 20.58
N ARG A 32 -4.93 -7.71 21.25
CA ARG A 32 -3.46 -7.81 21.25
C ARG A 32 -3.00 -8.96 20.39
N LEU A 33 -2.14 -8.63 19.43
CA LEU A 33 -1.34 -9.60 18.70
C LEU A 33 0.07 -9.65 19.27
N GLN A 34 0.52 -10.89 19.49
CA GLN A 34 1.90 -11.24 19.69
C GLN A 34 2.27 -12.21 18.57
N VAL A 35 3.38 -11.96 17.89
CA VAL A 35 3.93 -12.88 16.87
C VAL A 35 5.20 -13.50 17.42
N ASP A 36 5.48 -14.73 17.02
CA ASP A 36 6.64 -15.45 17.54
C ASP A 36 7.94 -15.02 16.85
N ARG A 37 7.87 -14.63 15.57
CA ARG A 37 9.05 -14.30 14.76
C ARG A 37 8.76 -13.21 13.76
N LEU A 38 9.67 -12.23 13.67
CA LEU A 38 9.71 -11.27 12.57
C LEU A 38 10.67 -11.76 11.47
N PRO A 39 10.35 -11.52 10.18
CA PRO A 39 11.22 -11.91 9.07
C PRO A 39 12.61 -11.25 9.12
N GLY A 40 12.74 -10.10 9.79
CA GLY A 40 14.03 -9.42 10.03
C GLY A 40 14.80 -9.86 11.28
N GLY A 41 14.35 -10.91 12.00
CA GLY A 41 15.05 -11.45 13.16
C GLY A 41 15.00 -10.61 14.45
N GLY A 42 14.35 -9.44 14.42
CA GLY A 42 14.16 -8.59 15.61
C GLY A 42 13.17 -9.18 16.62
N ASN A 43 13.24 -8.70 17.87
CA ASN A 43 12.30 -9.09 18.92
C ASN A 43 10.90 -8.54 18.62
N PRO A 44 9.86 -9.40 18.48
CA PRO A 44 8.52 -8.94 18.16
C PRO A 44 7.88 -8.18 19.31
N VAL A 45 7.76 -6.86 19.16
CA VAL A 45 6.96 -6.04 20.07
C VAL A 45 5.47 -6.30 19.79
N PRO A 46 4.66 -6.64 20.80
CA PRO A 46 3.23 -6.85 20.63
C PRO A 46 2.53 -5.60 20.10
N VAL A 47 1.58 -5.80 19.19
CA VAL A 47 0.74 -4.72 18.65
C VAL A 47 -0.66 -4.82 19.22
N CYS A 48 -1.21 -3.68 19.61
CA CYS A 48 -2.58 -3.57 20.11
C CYS A 48 -3.46 -2.82 19.10
N LEU A 49 -4.60 -3.41 18.76
CA LEU A 49 -5.64 -2.83 17.93
C LEU A 49 -6.87 -2.51 18.80
N TRP A 50 -7.34 -1.27 18.73
CA TRP A 50 -8.59 -0.85 19.35
C TRP A 50 -9.77 -1.03 18.39
N SER A 51 -10.89 -1.56 18.88
CA SER A 51 -12.17 -1.53 18.17
C SER A 51 -13.27 -0.94 19.05
N SER A 52 -14.10 -0.06 18.49
CA SER A 52 -15.26 0.52 19.18
C SER A 52 -16.41 -0.47 19.40
N ALA A 53 -16.32 -1.68 18.86
CA ALA A 53 -17.33 -2.71 19.06
C ALA A 53 -17.01 -3.55 20.30
N THR A 54 -18.06 -3.92 21.02
CA THR A 54 -18.01 -4.83 22.18
C THR A 54 -18.58 -6.19 21.81
N GLY A 55 -18.36 -7.22 22.64
CA GLY A 55 -18.92 -8.56 22.45
C GLY A 55 -18.41 -9.28 21.20
N LEU A 56 -17.14 -9.06 20.83
CA LEU A 56 -16.58 -9.66 19.62
C LEU A 56 -16.40 -11.17 19.76
N THR A 57 -16.89 -11.91 18.77
CA THR A 57 -16.56 -13.33 18.59
C THR A 57 -15.11 -13.49 18.13
N GLY A 58 -14.56 -14.72 18.25
CA GLY A 58 -13.22 -15.05 17.73
C GLY A 58 -13.06 -14.68 16.25
N ASP A 59 -13.99 -15.09 15.41
CA ASP A 59 -13.99 -14.77 13.98
C ASP A 59 -13.98 -13.26 13.71
N SER A 60 -14.73 -12.51 14.53
CA SER A 60 -14.80 -11.05 14.43
C SER A 60 -13.49 -10.37 14.83
N VAL A 61 -12.71 -10.98 15.74
CA VAL A 61 -11.36 -10.55 16.08
C VAL A 61 -10.41 -10.82 14.92
N ASP A 62 -10.50 -12.00 14.31
CA ASP A 62 -9.65 -12.39 13.19
C ASP A 62 -9.87 -11.50 11.96
N VAL A 63 -11.14 -11.20 11.61
CA VAL A 63 -11.45 -10.29 10.49
C VAL A 63 -10.87 -8.90 10.72
N ARG A 64 -10.99 -8.34 11.92
CA ARG A 64 -10.39 -7.03 12.25
C ARG A 64 -8.88 -7.06 12.12
N TRP A 65 -8.27 -8.16 12.55
CA TRP A 65 -6.84 -8.34 12.44
C TRP A 65 -6.38 -8.45 10.98
N GLN A 66 -7.07 -9.25 10.16
CA GLN A 66 -6.80 -9.35 8.72
C GLN A 66 -6.95 -8.00 8.03
N ALA A 67 -8.02 -7.25 8.33
CA ALA A 67 -8.22 -5.90 7.81
C ALA A 67 -7.07 -4.95 8.21
N PHE A 68 -6.59 -5.03 9.46
CA PHE A 68 -5.43 -4.26 9.91
C PHE A 68 -4.18 -4.59 9.12
N LEU A 69 -3.90 -5.87 8.85
CA LEU A 69 -2.75 -6.27 8.04
C LEU A 69 -2.85 -5.76 6.60
N ARG A 70 -4.05 -5.78 6.00
CA ARG A 70 -4.28 -5.25 4.64
C ARG A 70 -4.02 -3.75 4.50
N ARG A 71 -3.99 -2.98 5.58
CA ARG A 71 -3.65 -1.55 5.53
C ARG A 71 -2.24 -1.30 4.97
N PHE A 72 -1.32 -2.24 5.23
CA PHE A 72 0.04 -2.14 4.70
C PHE A 72 0.04 -2.34 3.19
N ASP A 73 -0.81 -3.23 2.66
CA ASP A 73 -0.93 -3.43 1.21
C ASP A 73 -1.35 -2.12 0.51
N LEU A 74 -2.26 -1.34 1.12
CA LEU A 74 -2.66 -0.03 0.60
C LEU A 74 -1.49 0.97 0.60
N GLU A 75 -0.73 1.05 1.69
CA GLU A 75 0.45 1.92 1.78
C GLU A 75 1.47 1.57 0.68
N HIS A 76 1.79 0.29 0.53
CA HIS A 76 2.71 -0.18 -0.49
C HIS A 76 2.19 0.08 -1.90
N THR A 77 0.89 -0.05 -2.13
CA THR A 77 0.24 0.26 -3.41
C THR A 77 0.38 1.75 -3.75
N PHE A 78 0.06 2.65 -2.81
CA PHE A 78 0.26 4.09 -3.02
C PHE A 78 1.74 4.45 -3.20
N ARG A 79 2.64 3.78 -2.49
CA ARG A 79 4.08 3.96 -2.66
C ARG A 79 4.53 3.54 -4.06
N LEU A 80 4.08 2.39 -4.56
CA LEU A 80 4.31 1.92 -5.92
C LEU A 80 3.81 2.94 -6.94
N MET A 81 2.55 3.38 -6.82
CA MET A 81 1.93 4.35 -7.73
C MET A 81 2.72 5.66 -7.78
N LYS A 82 3.04 6.25 -6.62
CA LYS A 82 3.74 7.54 -6.56
C LYS A 82 5.20 7.44 -7.01
N GLN A 83 5.95 6.48 -6.46
CA GLN A 83 7.41 6.43 -6.61
C GLN A 83 7.84 5.68 -7.87
N THR A 84 7.17 4.58 -8.20
CA THR A 84 7.55 3.73 -9.33
C THR A 84 6.82 4.17 -10.59
N LEU A 85 5.48 4.15 -10.58
CA LEU A 85 4.65 4.52 -11.73
C LEU A 85 4.61 6.03 -11.99
N GLY A 86 5.05 6.84 -11.01
CA GLY A 86 5.23 8.27 -11.19
C GLY A 86 3.93 9.07 -11.13
N TRP A 87 2.95 8.63 -10.35
CA TRP A 87 1.65 9.30 -10.23
C TRP A 87 1.75 10.82 -10.00
N THR A 88 2.74 11.29 -9.23
CA THR A 88 2.95 12.71 -8.94
C THR A 88 4.03 13.39 -9.82
N ARG A 89 4.54 12.72 -10.86
CA ARG A 89 5.60 13.26 -11.74
C ARG A 89 5.12 14.27 -12.78
N PRO A 90 4.00 14.09 -13.51
CA PRO A 90 3.65 15.00 -14.59
C PRO A 90 3.20 16.36 -14.06
N LYS A 91 3.52 17.40 -14.82
CA LYS A 91 3.08 18.79 -14.58
C LYS A 91 2.19 19.23 -15.74
N PRO A 92 0.90 18.83 -15.77
CA PRO A 92 0.02 19.17 -16.86
C PRO A 92 -0.26 20.67 -16.90
N ARG A 93 -0.33 21.23 -18.12
CA ARG A 93 -0.69 22.65 -18.33
C ARG A 93 -2.19 22.91 -18.15
N THR A 94 -3.03 21.88 -18.30
CA THR A 94 -4.49 21.94 -18.11
C THR A 94 -4.87 21.02 -16.94
N PRO A 95 -4.98 21.54 -15.70
CA PRO A 95 -4.88 20.71 -14.50
C PRO A 95 -5.96 19.66 -14.25
N PRO A 96 -7.28 19.91 -14.45
CA PRO A 96 -8.31 18.96 -14.04
C PRO A 96 -8.31 17.70 -14.93
N GLU A 97 -8.63 17.87 -16.22
CA GLU A 97 -8.82 16.73 -17.12
C GLU A 97 -7.54 15.93 -17.37
N ALA A 98 -6.39 16.60 -17.47
CA ALA A 98 -5.12 15.91 -17.71
C ALA A 98 -4.63 15.18 -16.45
N GLY A 99 -4.91 15.70 -15.26
CA GLY A 99 -4.64 15.02 -13.98
C GLY A 99 -5.49 13.75 -13.81
N ASP A 100 -6.77 13.82 -14.16
CA ASP A 100 -7.67 12.67 -14.11
C ASP A 100 -7.27 11.58 -15.11
N ARG A 101 -7.01 11.96 -16.37
CA ARG A 101 -6.50 11.03 -17.40
C ARG A 101 -5.21 10.36 -16.97
N TRP A 102 -4.29 11.12 -16.35
CA TRP A 102 -3.04 10.56 -15.83
C TRP A 102 -3.28 9.57 -14.68
N THR A 103 -4.19 9.89 -13.77
CA THR A 103 -4.57 8.98 -12.67
C THR A 103 -5.14 7.67 -13.22
N TRP A 104 -6.00 7.72 -14.24
CA TRP A 104 -6.52 6.53 -14.91
C TRP A 104 -5.41 5.69 -15.57
N LEU A 105 -4.41 6.31 -16.20
CA LEU A 105 -3.27 5.59 -16.77
C LEU A 105 -2.44 4.87 -15.68
N VAL A 106 -2.23 5.51 -14.53
CA VAL A 106 -1.54 4.88 -13.39
C VAL A 106 -2.34 3.71 -12.82
N ILE A 107 -3.66 3.86 -12.67
CA ILE A 107 -4.54 2.78 -12.21
C ILE A 107 -4.49 1.61 -13.19
N ALA A 108 -4.62 1.87 -14.49
CA ALA A 108 -4.54 0.84 -15.52
C ALA A 108 -3.18 0.12 -15.51
N ALA A 109 -2.08 0.84 -15.35
CA ALA A 109 -0.75 0.25 -15.23
C ALA A 109 -0.58 -0.60 -13.95
N HIS A 110 -1.26 -0.24 -12.86
CA HIS A 110 -1.24 -1.03 -11.62
C HIS A 110 -2.08 -2.32 -11.73
N THR A 111 -3.23 -2.28 -12.42
CA THR A 111 -4.13 -3.43 -12.55
C THR A 111 -3.72 -4.41 -13.64
N GLN A 112 -2.78 -4.02 -14.51
CA GLN A 112 -2.16 -4.93 -15.46
C GLN A 112 -1.17 -5.83 -14.70
N PRO A 113 -1.46 -7.13 -14.47
CA PRO A 113 -0.42 -8.04 -14.04
C PRO A 113 0.69 -8.01 -15.09
N PRO A 114 1.98 -8.06 -14.71
CA PRO A 114 3.02 -8.29 -15.69
C PRO A 114 2.62 -9.57 -16.41
N ALA A 115 2.36 -9.47 -17.71
CA ALA A 115 2.16 -10.66 -18.51
C ALA A 115 3.39 -11.53 -18.23
N HIS A 116 3.19 -12.67 -17.55
CA HIS A 116 4.18 -13.73 -17.60
C HIS A 116 4.50 -13.87 -19.09
N PRO A 117 5.79 -13.93 -19.49
CA PRO A 117 6.09 -14.28 -20.87
C PRO A 117 5.43 -15.65 -21.07
N ARG A 118 4.24 -15.64 -21.66
CA ARG A 118 3.55 -16.81 -22.16
C ARG A 118 4.58 -17.35 -23.11
N SER A 119 5.21 -18.46 -22.72
CA SER A 119 6.25 -19.17 -23.45
C SER A 119 5.91 -19.14 -24.93
N ARG A 120 6.44 -18.14 -25.65
CA ARG A 120 6.42 -18.11 -27.09
C ARG A 120 7.44 -19.17 -27.44
N GLY A 121 6.96 -20.31 -27.92
CA GLY A 121 7.78 -21.41 -28.44
C GLY A 121 8.56 -20.98 -29.69
N GLY A 122 9.42 -19.98 -29.54
CA GLY A 122 10.48 -19.65 -30.48
C GLY A 122 11.80 -20.14 -29.90
N PRO A 123 12.76 -20.55 -30.75
CA PRO A 123 14.05 -21.04 -30.28
C PRO A 123 14.74 -20.00 -29.41
N SER A 124 15.18 -20.44 -28.23
CA SER A 124 16.00 -19.65 -27.32
C SER A 124 17.21 -19.08 -28.05
N PRO A 125 17.62 -17.82 -27.81
CA PRO A 125 18.91 -17.32 -28.27
C PRO A 125 20.04 -18.21 -27.72
N PRO A 126 21.18 -18.33 -28.42
CA PRO A 126 22.30 -19.12 -27.95
C PRO A 126 22.76 -18.61 -26.59
N LEU A 127 22.91 -19.57 -25.68
CA LEU A 127 23.20 -19.46 -24.26
C LEU A 127 24.29 -18.39 -23.96
N GLY A 128 23.87 -17.16 -23.68
CA GLY A 128 24.59 -16.29 -22.74
C GLY A 128 24.27 -16.77 -21.32
N GLU A 129 25.22 -16.63 -20.41
CA GLU A 129 25.14 -17.09 -19.02
C GLU A 129 23.76 -16.85 -18.41
N ALA A 130 23.22 -17.87 -17.74
CA ALA A 130 21.95 -17.77 -17.04
C ALA A 130 22.09 -16.70 -15.95
N ASP A 131 21.52 -15.52 -16.23
CA ASP A 131 21.36 -14.47 -15.23
C ASP A 131 20.62 -15.10 -14.03
N GLU A 132 21.20 -14.97 -12.83
CA GLU A 132 20.59 -15.40 -11.56
C GLU A 132 19.12 -15.01 -11.56
N PRO A 133 18.17 -15.79 -10.99
CA PRO A 133 16.74 -15.50 -11.02
C PRO A 133 16.47 -14.13 -10.39
N ALA A 134 16.56 -13.09 -11.22
CA ALA A 134 16.48 -11.72 -10.81
C ALA A 134 15.03 -11.49 -10.42
N ARG A 135 14.84 -11.32 -9.11
CA ARG A 135 13.60 -10.91 -8.43
C ARG A 135 12.66 -10.21 -9.40
N LEU A 136 11.55 -10.86 -9.71
CA LEU A 136 10.43 -10.28 -10.44
C LEU A 136 9.99 -9.01 -9.69
N THR A 137 10.55 -7.88 -10.08
CA THR A 137 10.27 -6.60 -9.45
C THR A 137 9.14 -5.94 -10.23
N PRO A 138 8.10 -5.40 -9.56
CA PRO A 138 6.98 -4.73 -10.22
C PRO A 138 7.40 -3.60 -11.19
N ALA A 139 8.61 -3.06 -11.00
CA ALA A 139 9.19 -2.03 -11.82
C ALA A 139 9.77 -2.51 -13.18
N ARG A 140 9.74 -3.81 -13.48
CA ARG A 140 10.29 -4.37 -14.74
C ARG A 140 9.50 -3.90 -15.97
N VAL A 141 8.22 -3.59 -15.78
CA VAL A 141 7.39 -2.87 -16.75
C VAL A 141 7.45 -1.39 -16.41
N ARG A 142 8.63 -0.77 -16.53
CA ARG A 142 8.67 0.64 -16.88
C ARG A 142 8.36 0.67 -18.36
N PRO A 143 7.13 0.99 -18.80
CA PRO A 143 7.01 1.46 -20.17
C PRO A 143 7.99 2.63 -20.26
N HIS A 144 8.92 2.58 -21.21
CA HIS A 144 9.59 3.78 -21.69
C HIS A 144 8.51 4.63 -22.35
N LEU A 145 7.59 5.19 -21.55
CA LEU A 145 6.67 6.21 -21.98
C LEU A 145 7.58 7.36 -22.38
N ALA A 146 7.70 7.58 -23.68
CA ALA A 146 8.32 8.78 -24.19
C ALA A 146 7.68 9.94 -23.45
N CYS A 147 8.47 10.62 -22.62
CA CYS A 147 7.99 11.76 -21.87
C CYS A 147 7.66 12.81 -22.95
N PRO A 148 6.39 13.16 -23.20
CA PRO A 148 6.03 14.07 -24.29
C PRO A 148 6.58 15.49 -24.07
N ALA A 149 7.16 15.75 -22.90
CA ALA A 149 7.83 16.98 -22.52
C ALA A 149 9.37 16.93 -22.67
N ARG A 150 9.96 15.82 -23.15
CA ARG A 150 11.41 15.75 -23.38
C ARG A 150 11.72 16.27 -24.78
N ALA A 151 12.48 17.35 -24.85
CA ALA A 151 13.01 17.85 -26.12
C ALA A 151 13.72 16.71 -26.87
N PRO A 152 13.49 16.53 -28.18
CA PRO A 152 14.22 15.55 -28.96
C PRO A 152 15.72 15.83 -28.85
N LYS A 153 16.52 14.76 -28.71
CA LYS A 153 17.98 14.91 -28.74
C LYS A 153 18.37 15.52 -30.09
N PRO A 154 19.25 16.54 -30.12
CA PRO A 154 19.78 17.03 -31.38
C PRO A 154 20.49 15.86 -32.08
N SER A 155 20.05 15.54 -33.29
CA SER A 155 20.84 14.75 -34.20
C SER A 155 21.88 15.67 -34.83
N THR A 156 23.16 15.30 -34.67
CA THR A 156 24.42 15.91 -35.17
C THR A 156 25.09 16.91 -34.19
N PRO A 157 26.44 16.85 -34.09
CA PRO A 157 27.24 17.30 -32.94
C PRO A 157 27.43 18.80 -32.84
#